data_AF-A7H8W7-F1
#
_entry.id   AF-A7H8W7-F1
#
_cell.length_a   1.000
_cell.length_b   1.000
_cell.length_c   1.000
_cell.angle_alpha   90.00
_cell.angle_beta   90.00
_cell.angle_gamma   90.00
#
_symmetry.space_group_name_H-M   'P 1'
#
loop_
_entity.id
_entity.type
_entity.pdbx_description
1 polymer ?
#
loop_
_entity_poly.entity_id
_entity_poly.type
_entity_poly.pdbx_seq_one_letter_code
_entity_poly.pdbx_strand_id
1 'polypeptide(L)'
;MIVAGVVIETVPGAAPRVAARLLHEPGVELQGGDGDRRLAAVVTCADGAALDALAERLVHGLAEVVGVFPTYVADEPDAAPAARAGRDPR
;
A
#
# COMPACT_ATOMS: atom_id res chain seq x y z
N MET A 1 5.97 -0.45 -12.03
CA MET A 1 5.77 0.00 -10.62
C MET A 1 4.46 -0.60 -10.20
N ILE A 2 4.32 -1.13 -9.00
CA ILE A 2 3.05 -1.73 -8.60
C ILE A 2 2.28 -0.86 -7.61
N VAL A 3 0.96 -0.91 -7.75
CA VAL A 3 0.00 -0.36 -6.79
C VAL A 3 -0.85 -1.52 -6.30
N ALA A 4 -0.83 -1.76 -4.99
CA ALA A 4 -1.54 -2.86 -4.36
C ALA A 4 -2.58 -2.35 -3.36
N GLY A 5 -3.80 -2.85 -3.46
CA GLY A 5 -4.76 -2.76 -2.35
C GLY A 5 -4.41 -3.83 -1.33
N VAL A 6 -4.34 -3.48 -0.06
CA VAL A 6 -4.03 -4.42 1.04
C VAL A 6 -5.00 -4.25 2.21
N VAL A 7 -5.26 -5.35 2.90
CA VAL A 7 -5.82 -5.35 4.26
C VAL A 7 -4.70 -5.72 5.22
N ILE A 8 -4.44 -4.85 6.19
CA ILE A 8 -3.52 -5.11 7.28
C ILE A 8 -4.36 -5.55 8.47
N GLU A 9 -4.12 -6.77 8.95
CA GLU A 9 -4.77 -7.31 10.13
C GLU A 9 -3.89 -7.11 11.36
N THR A 10 -4.50 -6.66 12.45
CA THR A 10 -3.87 -6.47 13.74
C THR A 10 -4.52 -7.35 14.79
N VAL A 11 -3.85 -7.48 15.93
CA VAL A 11 -4.50 -7.98 17.15
C VAL A 11 -5.68 -7.08 17.55
N PRO A 12 -6.67 -7.59 18.31
CA PRO A 12 -7.86 -6.83 18.68
C PRO A 12 -7.51 -5.50 19.37
N GLY A 13 -8.19 -4.42 18.98
CA GLY A 13 -8.04 -3.08 19.52
C GLY A 13 -6.75 -2.34 19.12
N ALA A 14 -5.84 -2.96 18.37
CA ALA A 14 -4.56 -2.35 18.02
C ALA A 14 -4.61 -1.52 16.72
N ALA A 15 -5.65 -1.66 15.90
CA ALA A 15 -5.75 -1.01 14.59
C ALA A 15 -5.51 0.51 14.65
N PRO A 16 -6.08 1.30 15.58
CA PRO A 16 -5.82 2.75 15.63
C PRO A 16 -4.35 3.13 15.89
N ARG A 17 -3.65 2.34 16.71
CA ARG A 17 -2.23 2.60 17.02
C ARG A 17 -1.33 2.19 15.86
N VAL A 18 -1.63 1.05 15.22
CA VAL A 18 -0.91 0.62 14.02
C VAL A 18 -1.13 1.63 12.88
N ALA A 19 -2.35 2.12 12.69
CA ALA A 19 -2.65 3.18 11.73
C ALA A 19 -1.79 4.42 11.97
N ALA A 20 -1.68 4.91 13.21
CA ALA A 20 -0.84 6.06 13.54
C ALA A 20 0.64 5.86 13.18
N ARG A 21 1.18 4.64 13.31
CA ARG A 21 2.55 4.32 12.89
C ARG A 21 2.69 4.31 11.36
N LEU A 22 1.71 3.73 10.67
CA LEU A 22 1.71 3.58 9.21
C LEU A 22 1.55 4.91 8.45
N LEU A 23 1.05 5.97 9.09
CA LEU A 23 1.01 7.32 8.49
C LEU A 23 2.38 7.85 8.08
N HIS A 24 3.46 7.29 8.62
CA HIS A 24 4.84 7.65 8.29
C HIS A 24 5.55 6.62 7.42
N GLU A 25 4.87 5.54 7.02
CA GLU A 25 5.48 4.48 6.21
C GLU A 25 5.50 4.90 4.74
N PRO A 26 6.68 4.98 4.09
CA PRO A 26 6.78 5.39 2.70
C PRO A 26 6.00 4.44 1.78
N GLY A 27 5.22 5.03 0.87
CA GLY A 27 4.43 4.28 -0.10
C GLY A 27 3.20 3.59 0.46
N VAL A 28 2.82 3.84 1.73
CA VAL A 28 1.57 3.33 2.31
C VAL A 28 0.58 4.48 2.50
N GLU A 29 -0.62 4.32 1.95
CA GLU A 29 -1.72 5.25 2.11
C GLU A 29 -2.93 4.56 2.76
N LEU A 30 -3.27 4.94 3.98
CA LEU A 30 -4.40 4.38 4.71
C LEU A 30 -5.74 4.90 4.14
N GLN A 31 -6.65 3.97 3.85
CA GLN A 31 -7.98 4.26 3.29
C GLN A 31 -9.11 4.12 4.32
N GLY A 32 -8.81 3.57 5.51
CA GLY A 32 -9.76 3.41 6.60
C GLY A 32 -9.54 2.11 7.38
N GLY A 33 -10.52 1.75 8.20
CA GLY A 33 -10.50 0.50 8.96
C GLY A 33 -11.83 0.19 9.63
N ASP A 34 -11.93 -0.98 10.25
CA ASP A 34 -13.13 -1.42 10.98
C ASP A 34 -13.19 -0.91 12.44
N GLY A 35 -12.12 -0.24 12.89
CA GLY A 35 -11.99 0.29 14.25
C GLY A 35 -11.51 -0.73 15.29
N ASP A 36 -11.26 -1.98 14.91
CA ASP A 36 -10.79 -3.04 15.82
C ASP A 36 -9.51 -3.70 15.32
N ARG A 37 -9.58 -4.38 14.17
CA ARG A 37 -8.52 -5.30 13.69
C ARG A 37 -8.05 -5.04 12.28
N ARG A 38 -8.83 -4.38 11.44
CA ARG A 38 -8.53 -4.31 10.00
C ARG A 38 -8.31 -2.88 9.58
N LEU A 39 -7.22 -2.67 8.86
CA LEU A 39 -6.91 -1.43 8.17
C LEU A 39 -6.89 -1.72 6.67
N ALA A 40 -7.59 -0.89 5.89
CA ALA A 40 -7.46 -0.87 4.45
C ALA A 40 -6.37 0.13 4.06
N ALA A 41 -5.47 -0.27 3.17
CA ALA A 41 -4.42 0.60 2.66
C ALA A 41 -4.16 0.37 1.17
N VAL A 42 -3.61 1.38 0.53
CA VAL A 42 -2.99 1.30 -0.80
C VAL A 42 -1.48 1.36 -0.61
N VAL A 43 -0.76 0.46 -1.26
CA VAL A 43 0.70 0.39 -1.23
C VAL A 43 1.24 0.64 -2.63
N THR A 44 2.14 1.61 -2.77
CA THR A 44 2.90 1.85 -3.99
C THR A 44 4.35 1.46 -3.77
N CYS A 45 4.85 0.52 -4.58
CA CYS A 45 6.23 0.04 -4.49
C CYS A 45 6.79 -0.39 -5.85
N ALA A 46 8.07 -0.74 -5.90
CA ALA A 46 8.77 -1.00 -7.15
C ALA A 46 8.20 -2.22 -7.90
N ASP A 47 7.99 -3.31 -7.17
CA ASP A 47 7.57 -4.62 -7.68
C ASP A 47 6.98 -5.48 -6.55
N GLY A 48 6.58 -6.72 -6.87
CA GLY A 48 6.04 -7.67 -5.90
C GLY A 48 7.01 -8.03 -4.78
N ALA A 49 8.32 -8.10 -5.05
CA ALA A 49 9.31 -8.42 -4.02
C ALA A 49 9.42 -7.29 -2.98
N ALA A 50 9.29 -6.03 -3.41
CA ALA A 50 9.23 -4.89 -2.51
C ALA A 50 7.97 -4.90 -1.64
N LEU A 51 6.83 -5.37 -2.17
CA LEU A 51 5.59 -5.55 -1.40
C LEU A 51 5.75 -6.65 -0.35
N ASP A 52 6.33 -7.79 -0.71
CA ASP A 52 6.60 -8.89 0.22
C ASP A 52 7.54 -8.44 1.35
N ALA A 53 8.61 -7.71 1.00
CA ALA A 53 9.55 -7.17 1.99
C ALA A 53 8.89 -6.15 2.94
N LEU A 54 7.94 -5.34 2.46
CA LEU A 54 7.14 -4.47 3.32
C LEU A 54 6.27 -5.30 4.27
N ALA A 55 5.58 -6.33 3.76
CA ALA A 55 4.71 -7.19 4.57
C ALA A 55 5.50 -7.88 5.68
N GLU A 56 6.65 -8.49 5.35
CA GLU A 56 7.55 -9.10 6.33
C GLU A 56 8.03 -8.08 7.37
N ARG A 57 8.45 -6.89 6.94
CA ARG A 57 8.89 -5.83 7.85
C ARG A 57 7.79 -5.42 8.82
N LEU A 58 6.54 -5.30 8.36
CA LEU A 58 5.42 -4.94 9.23
C LEU A 58 5.10 -6.05 10.24
N VAL A 59 5.02 -7.31 9.79
CA VAL A 59 4.71 -8.44 10.67
C VAL A 59 5.81 -8.66 11.72
N HIS A 60 7.08 -8.55 11.34
CA HIS A 60 8.20 -8.75 12.26
C HIS A 60 8.56 -7.51 13.09
N GLY A 61 8.32 -6.31 12.55
CA GLY A 61 8.66 -5.04 13.19
C GLY A 61 7.56 -4.51 14.13
N LEU A 62 6.30 -4.91 13.92
CA LEU A 62 5.16 -4.51 14.72
C LEU A 62 4.47 -5.75 15.28
N ALA A 63 4.75 -6.08 16.54
CA ALA A 63 4.16 -7.25 17.22
C ALA A 63 2.61 -7.25 17.26
N GLU A 64 2.00 -6.11 16.98
CA GLU A 64 0.55 -5.91 16.90
C GLU A 64 -0.03 -6.31 15.53
N VAL A 65 0.79 -6.46 14.49
CA VAL A 65 0.38 -6.84 13.13
C VAL A 65 0.42 -8.36 12.99
N VAL A 66 -0.70 -8.93 12.54
CA VAL A 66 -0.86 -10.36 12.30
C VAL A 66 -0.48 -10.72 10.85
N GLY A 67 -0.83 -9.86 9.90
CA GLY A 67 -0.57 -10.11 8.49
C GLY A 67 -0.93 -8.93 7.59
N VAL A 68 -0.40 -8.98 6.37
CA VAL A 68 -0.72 -8.06 5.28
C VAL A 68 -1.26 -8.90 4.12
N PHE A 69 -2.49 -8.63 3.70
CA PHE A 69 -3.21 -9.43 2.73
C PHE A 69 -3.52 -8.58 1.50
N PRO A 70 -2.79 -8.77 0.38
CA PRO A 70 -3.12 -8.12 -0.87
C PRO A 70 -4.52 -8.52 -1.34
N THR A 71 -5.35 -7.53 -1.64
CA THR A 71 -6.70 -7.71 -2.22
C THR A 71 -6.71 -7.46 -3.73
N TYR A 72 -5.77 -6.66 -4.22
CA TYR A 72 -5.54 -6.38 -5.63
C TYR A 72 -4.09 -5.94 -5.85
N VAL A 73 -3.52 -6.26 -7.02
CA VAL A 73 -2.20 -5.80 -7.45
C VAL A 73 -2.30 -5.36 -8.91
N ALA A 74 -1.99 -4.10 -9.18
CA ALA A 74 -1.77 -3.57 -10.52
C ALA A 74 -0.28 -3.42 -10.78
N ASP A 75 0.15 -3.74 -11.99
CA ASP A 75 1.40 -3.20 -12.52
C ASP A 75 1.03 -1.95 -13.35
N GLU A 76 1.55 -0.80 -12.94
CA GLU A 76 1.51 0.39 -13.77
C GLU A 76 2.65 0.30 -14.79
N PRO A 77 2.34 0.12 -16.09
CA PRO A 77 3.34 0.27 -17.13
C PRO A 77 3.80 1.72 -17.10
N ASP A 78 5.12 1.91 -17.21
CA ASP A 78 5.75 3.23 -17.30
C ASP A 78 4.99 4.05 -18.35
N ALA A 79 4.34 5.14 -17.92
CA ALA A 79 3.41 5.87 -18.74
C ALA A 79 4.12 6.26 -20.05
N ALA A 80 3.70 5.68 -21.17
CA ALA A 80 4.26 6.01 -22.47
C ALA A 80 4.24 7.54 -22.62
N PRO A 81 5.35 8.17 -23.02
CA PRO A 81 5.44 9.62 -23.04
C PRO A 81 4.27 10.16 -23.86
N ALA A 82 3.46 11.01 -23.23
CA ALA A 82 2.28 11.62 -23.84
C ALA A 82 2.65 12.06 -25.25
N ALA A 83 2.05 11.42 -26.25
CA ALA A 83 2.28 11.75 -27.64
C ALA A 83 2.12 13.27 -27.75
N ARG A 84 3.23 13.97 -28.05
CA ARG A 84 3.23 15.43 -28.19
C ARG A 84 2.18 15.72 -29.25
N ALA A 85 1.02 16.21 -28.82
CA ALA A 85 -0.01 16.70 -29.72
C ALA A 85 0.67 17.77 -30.55
N GLY A 86 0.98 17.41 -31.81
CA GLY A 86 1.59 18.32 -32.76
C GLY A 86 0.70 19.55 -32.81
N ARG A 87 1.31 20.71 -32.56
CA ARG A 87 0.73 21.96 -33.05
C ARG A 87 0.59 21.78 -34.55
N ASP A 88 -0.65 21.72 -35.03
CA ASP A 88 -0.95 22.06 -36.42
C ASP A 88 -1.35 23.54 -36.44
N PRO A 89 -0.51 24.44 -36.96
CA PRO A 89 -0.86 25.83 -37.17
C PRO A 89 -1.35 25.97 -38.61
N ARG A 90 -2.65 25.82 -38.85
CA ARG A 90 -3.31 26.32 -40.06
C ARG A 90 -4.68 26.89 -39.73
#